data_AF-A0A1T5K0C8-F1
#
_entry.id   AF-A0A1T5K0C8-F1
#
_cell.length_a   1.000
_cell.length_b   1.000
_cell.length_c   1.000
_cell.angle_alpha   90.00
_cell.angle_beta   90.00
_cell.angle_gamma   90.00
#
_symmetry.space_group_name_H-M   'P 1'
#
loop_
_entity.id
_entity.type
_entity.pdbx_description
1 polymer ?
#
loop_
_entity_poly.entity_id
_entity_poly.type
_entity_poly.pdbx_seq_one_letter_code
_entity_poly.pdbx_strand_id
1 'polypeptide(L)'
;MNHPGVTSPFGMLRYAHEYLRAARIVEENRNDELVPPLYMLLGQSIELSLKAYLLARGASLRDLRFSYGHDLRKLLDAALQKRIDRLVPLQEFDLSTIRVLGDAYITHELRYIVTGFRTLPNWSFSQRAAALLTDGLHDYLLRQRIGKIAASVRIEQKGRF
;
A
#
# COMPACT_ATOMS: atom_id res chain seq x y z
N MET A 1 23.01 18.74 -12.52
CA MET A 1 21.72 19.45 -12.32
C MET A 1 20.77 18.53 -11.56
N ASN A 2 20.40 18.90 -10.33
CA ASN A 2 19.49 18.13 -9.48
C ASN A 2 18.05 18.32 -9.96
N HIS A 3 17.43 17.26 -10.51
CA HIS A 3 15.99 17.25 -10.74
C HIS A 3 15.24 17.16 -9.39
N PRO A 4 14.11 17.87 -9.20
CA PRO A 4 13.29 17.71 -8.02
C PRO A 4 12.85 16.25 -7.88
N GLY A 5 13.37 15.62 -6.82
CA GLY A 5 13.07 14.31 -6.24
C GLY A 5 12.48 13.23 -7.16
N VAL A 6 13.33 12.35 -7.70
CA VAL A 6 12.88 11.05 -8.20
C VAL A 6 12.11 10.33 -7.09
N THR A 7 10.87 9.92 -7.35
CA THR A 7 10.07 9.09 -6.44
C THR A 7 10.85 7.82 -6.12
N SER A 8 11.38 7.70 -4.90
CA SER A 8 12.12 6.49 -4.48
C SER A 8 11.17 5.44 -3.91
N PRO A 9 11.52 4.15 -3.97
CA PRO A 9 10.74 3.07 -3.35
C PRO A 9 10.39 3.36 -1.89
N PHE A 10 11.38 3.71 -1.06
CA PHE A 10 11.14 4.02 0.35
C PHE A 10 10.33 5.30 0.55
N GLY A 11 10.51 6.32 -0.31
CA GLY A 11 9.68 7.52 -0.28
C GLY A 11 8.21 7.22 -0.54
N MET A 12 7.93 6.34 -1.49
CA MET A 12 6.57 5.87 -1.81
C MET A 12 5.96 5.06 -0.66
N LEU A 13 6.74 4.16 -0.06
CA LEU A 13 6.31 3.41 1.12
C LEU A 13 6.00 4.31 2.32
N ARG A 14 6.77 5.39 2.53
CA ARG A 14 6.47 6.38 3.58
C ARG A 14 5.10 7.02 3.36
N TYR A 15 4.77 7.42 2.13
CA TYR A 15 3.43 7.93 1.81
C TYR A 15 2.36 6.86 2.03
N ALA A 16 2.62 5.60 1.69
CA ALA A 16 1.70 4.50 1.98
C ALA A 16 1.36 4.39 3.47
N HIS A 17 2.37 4.54 4.33
CA HIS A 17 2.18 4.57 5.79
C HIS A 17 1.33 5.77 6.24
N GLU A 18 1.55 6.98 5.69
CA GLU A 18 0.70 8.14 6.02
C GLU A 18 -0.78 7.90 5.67
N TYR A 19 -1.06 7.25 4.53
CA TYR A 19 -2.43 6.88 4.16
C TYR A 19 -3.05 5.84 5.11
N LEU A 20 -2.28 4.84 5.55
CA LEU A 20 -2.73 3.88 6.56
C LEU A 20 -3.03 4.59 7.89
N ARG A 21 -2.15 5.50 8.32
CA ARG A 21 -2.34 6.30 9.53
C ARG A 21 -3.59 7.17 9.42
N ALA A 22 -3.81 7.84 8.29
CA ALA A 22 -5.01 8.62 8.04
C ALA A 22 -6.28 7.73 8.10
N ALA A 23 -6.24 6.53 7.52
CA ALA A 23 -7.37 5.60 7.57
C ALA A 23 -7.73 5.20 9.01
N ARG A 24 -6.72 4.94 9.86
CA ARG A 24 -6.92 4.63 11.29
C ARG A 24 -7.51 5.80 12.07
N ILE A 25 -7.06 7.02 11.82
CA ILE A 25 -7.62 8.22 12.46
C ILE A 25 -9.11 8.38 12.09
N VAL A 26 -9.45 8.19 10.81
CA VAL A 26 -10.85 8.27 10.37
C VAL A 26 -11.69 7.15 11.00
N GLU A 27 -11.14 5.94 11.12
CA GLU A 27 -11.80 4.81 11.77
C GLU A 27 -12.15 5.12 13.22
N GLU A 28 -11.18 5.64 13.99
CA GLU A 28 -11.32 5.94 15.41
C GLU A 28 -12.37 7.03 15.69
N ASN A 29 -12.69 7.84 14.69
CA ASN A 29 -13.60 8.99 14.82
C ASN A 29 -14.93 8.81 14.07
N ARG A 30 -15.21 7.62 13.49
CA ARG A 30 -16.50 7.38 12.82
C ARG A 30 -17.58 7.02 13.84
N ASN A 31 -18.79 7.54 13.65
CA ASN A 31 -19.95 7.21 14.49
C ASN A 31 -20.68 5.96 14.00
N ASP A 32 -19.98 4.82 13.90
CA ASP A 32 -20.48 3.54 13.35
C ASP A 32 -21.04 3.56 11.91
N GLU A 33 -20.95 4.71 11.24
CA GLU A 33 -21.37 4.87 9.86
C GLU A 33 -20.35 4.27 8.88
N LEU A 34 -20.86 3.80 7.74
CA LEU A 34 -20.00 3.47 6.61
C LEU A 34 -19.37 4.74 6.05
N VAL A 35 -18.04 4.80 6.09
CA VAL A 35 -17.26 5.90 5.52
C VAL A 35 -16.48 5.41 4.29
N PRO A 36 -17.01 5.51 3.05
CA PRO A 36 -16.29 5.07 1.85
C PRO A 36 -14.87 5.66 1.68
N PRO A 37 -14.59 6.94 2.06
CA PRO A 37 -13.23 7.48 2.04
C PRO A 37 -12.21 6.68 2.83
N LEU A 38 -12.62 5.96 3.87
CA LEU A 38 -11.71 5.16 4.69
C LEU A 38 -11.18 3.94 3.92
N TYR A 39 -12.00 3.30 3.09
CA TYR A 39 -11.55 2.26 2.16
C TYR A 39 -10.67 2.82 1.04
N MET A 40 -10.91 4.07 0.61
CA MET A 40 -10.04 4.74 -0.37
C MET A 40 -8.64 4.97 0.20
N LEU A 41 -8.54 5.39 1.47
CA LEU A 41 -7.26 5.58 2.15
C LEU A 41 -6.49 4.25 2.27
N LEU A 42 -7.17 3.15 2.61
CA LEU A 42 -6.55 1.82 2.60
C LEU A 42 -6.10 1.38 1.20
N GLY A 43 -6.94 1.55 0.20
CA GLY A 43 -6.60 1.22 -1.20
C GLY A 43 -5.36 1.99 -1.66
N GLN A 44 -5.27 3.27 -1.32
CA GLN A 44 -4.10 4.10 -1.63
C GLN A 44 -2.83 3.63 -0.89
N SER A 45 -2.96 3.22 0.38
CA SER A 45 -1.84 2.65 1.14
C SER A 45 -1.32 1.36 0.50
N ILE A 46 -2.23 0.45 0.13
CA ILE A 46 -1.89 -0.81 -0.53
C ILE A 46 -1.26 -0.56 -1.90
N GLU A 47 -1.85 0.33 -2.72
CA GLU A 47 -1.33 0.71 -4.04
C GLU A 47 0.12 1.18 -3.94
N LEU A 48 0.38 2.14 -3.06
CA LEU A 48 1.71 2.73 -2.90
C LEU A 48 2.71 1.73 -2.35
N SER A 49 2.30 0.84 -1.45
CA SER A 49 3.18 -0.23 -0.94
C SER A 49 3.59 -1.21 -2.04
N LEU A 50 2.63 -1.66 -2.85
CA LEU A 50 2.89 -2.58 -3.97
C LEU A 50 3.75 -1.90 -5.04
N LYS A 51 3.43 -0.66 -5.41
CA LYS A 51 4.24 0.12 -6.36
C LYS A 51 5.66 0.35 -5.84
N ALA A 52 5.83 0.63 -4.55
CA ALA A 52 7.14 0.79 -3.93
C ALA A 52 7.98 -0.48 -4.06
N TYR A 53 7.37 -1.64 -3.78
CA TYR A 53 8.02 -2.93 -3.98
C TYR A 53 8.39 -3.18 -5.45
N LEU A 54 7.45 -2.99 -6.38
CA LEU A 54 7.70 -3.20 -7.81
C LEU A 54 8.81 -2.29 -8.36
N LEU A 55 8.84 -1.03 -7.92
CA LEU A 55 9.91 -0.07 -8.25
C LEU A 55 11.27 -0.57 -7.77
N ALA A 56 11.35 -1.04 -6.52
CA ALA A 56 12.54 -1.66 -5.95
C ALA A 56 12.99 -2.95 -6.65
N ARG A 57 12.07 -3.60 -7.37
CA ARG A 57 12.31 -4.79 -8.18
C ARG A 57 12.50 -4.48 -9.68
N GLY A 58 12.76 -3.22 -10.01
CA GLY A 58 13.16 -2.79 -11.34
C GLY A 58 12.03 -2.36 -12.29
N ALA A 59 10.77 -2.27 -11.82
CA ALA A 59 9.72 -1.66 -12.63
C ALA A 59 10.00 -0.16 -12.83
N SER A 60 9.72 0.40 -14.01
CA SER A 60 9.89 1.83 -14.24
C SER A 60 8.70 2.63 -13.70
N LEU A 61 8.89 3.91 -13.39
CA LEU A 61 7.78 4.81 -13.04
C LEU A 61 6.71 4.87 -14.15
N ARG A 62 7.12 4.69 -15.42
CA ARG A 62 6.21 4.59 -16.56
C ARG A 62 5.33 3.35 -16.45
N ASP A 63 5.89 2.19 -16.12
CA ASP A 63 5.12 0.96 -15.94
C ASP A 63 4.13 1.08 -14.78
N LEU A 64 4.59 1.63 -13.65
CA LEU A 64 3.74 1.86 -12.47
C LEU A 64 2.55 2.78 -12.78
N ARG A 65 2.74 3.75 -13.67
CA ARG A 65 1.68 4.69 -14.07
C ARG A 65 0.74 4.13 -15.12
N PHE A 66 1.27 3.50 -16.17
CA PHE A 66 0.49 3.18 -17.37
C PHE A 66 0.17 1.69 -17.53
N SER A 67 1.07 0.81 -17.11
CA SER A 67 0.87 -0.65 -17.24
C SER A 67 0.06 -1.19 -16.07
N TYR A 68 0.39 -0.77 -14.85
CA TYR A 68 -0.33 -1.18 -13.64
C TYR A 68 -1.43 -0.18 -13.26
N GLY A 69 -1.14 1.13 -13.31
CA GLY A 69 -2.10 2.17 -12.97
C GLY A 69 -2.56 2.09 -11.51
N HIS A 70 -3.86 2.20 -11.29
CA HIS A 70 -4.49 2.13 -9.96
C HIS A 70 -5.09 0.74 -9.64
N ASP A 71 -4.76 -0.28 -10.46
CA ASP A 71 -5.34 -1.62 -10.33
C ASP A 71 -4.58 -2.44 -9.27
N LEU A 72 -5.18 -2.57 -8.08
CA LEU A 72 -4.60 -3.32 -6.97
C LEU A 72 -4.38 -4.80 -7.32
N ARG A 73 -5.20 -5.39 -8.18
CA ARG A 73 -5.08 -6.80 -8.57
C ARG A 73 -3.85 -7.01 -9.43
N LYS A 74 -3.68 -6.19 -10.47
CA LYS A 74 -2.47 -6.23 -11.33
C LYS A 74 -1.19 -5.98 -10.54
N LEU A 75 -1.23 -5.02 -9.62
CA LEU A 75 -0.10 -4.72 -8.74
C LEU A 75 0.24 -5.90 -7.82
N LEU A 76 -0.78 -6.53 -7.22
CA LEU A 76 -0.60 -7.68 -6.34
C LEU A 76 -0.04 -8.88 -7.10
N ASP A 77 -0.63 -9.23 -8.25
CA ASP A 77 -0.19 -10.36 -9.06
C ASP A 77 1.26 -10.19 -9.53
N ALA A 78 1.63 -8.98 -9.97
CA ALA A 78 3.02 -8.66 -10.34
C ALA A 78 3.98 -8.73 -9.14
N ALA A 79 3.54 -8.31 -7.95
CA ALA A 79 4.35 -8.40 -6.73
C ALA A 79 4.56 -9.86 -6.29
N LEU A 80 3.52 -10.69 -6.37
CA LEU A 80 3.58 -12.13 -6.10
C LEU A 80 4.54 -12.84 -7.07
N GLN A 81 4.46 -12.54 -8.37
CA GLN A 81 5.40 -13.05 -9.38
C GLN A 81 6.86 -12.70 -9.05
N LYS A 82 7.09 -11.55 -8.42
CA LYS A 82 8.43 -11.09 -8.01
C LYS A 82 8.86 -11.55 -6.62
N ARG A 83 8.03 -12.38 -5.97
CA ARG A 83 8.25 -13.01 -4.66
C ARG A 83 8.12 -12.08 -3.46
N ILE A 84 7.10 -11.22 -3.43
CA ILE A 84 6.79 -10.40 -2.25
C ILE A 84 6.46 -11.25 -1.01
N ASP A 85 5.98 -12.48 -1.19
CA ASP A 85 5.70 -13.49 -0.14
C ASP A 85 6.91 -13.77 0.76
N ARG A 86 8.13 -13.56 0.24
CA ARG A 86 9.37 -13.74 1.02
C ARG A 86 9.66 -12.61 1.99
N LEU A 87 8.99 -11.47 1.83
CA LEU A 87 9.18 -10.27 2.65
C LEU A 87 7.95 -9.96 3.50
N VAL A 88 6.75 -10.23 2.96
CA VAL A 88 5.48 -9.93 3.59
C VAL A 88 4.66 -11.21 3.71
N PRO A 89 4.31 -11.65 4.92
CA PRO A 89 3.57 -12.89 5.15
C PRO A 89 2.06 -12.69 4.90
N LEU A 90 1.69 -12.39 3.65
CA LEU A 90 0.28 -12.31 3.24
C LEU A 90 -0.33 -13.72 3.19
N GLN A 91 -1.46 -13.89 3.86
CA GLN A 91 -2.26 -15.12 3.82
C GLN A 91 -3.34 -15.01 2.75
N GLU A 92 -3.96 -16.13 2.37
CA GLU A 92 -5.01 -16.17 1.32
C GLU A 92 -6.15 -15.17 1.55
N PHE A 93 -6.54 -14.93 2.80
CA PHE A 93 -7.57 -13.94 3.13
C PHE A 93 -7.08 -12.49 2.91
N ASP A 94 -5.79 -12.19 3.10
CA ASP A 94 -5.24 -10.87 2.78
C ASP A 94 -5.26 -10.63 1.28
N LEU A 95 -4.84 -11.64 0.51
CA LEU A 95 -4.85 -11.59 -0.96
C LEU A 95 -6.27 -11.38 -1.48
N SER A 96 -7.23 -12.13 -0.94
CA SER A 96 -8.66 -12.00 -1.28
C SER A 96 -9.20 -10.63 -0.90
N THR A 97 -8.83 -10.12 0.28
CA THR A 97 -9.22 -8.78 0.74
C THR A 97 -8.71 -7.68 -0.19
N ILE A 98 -7.44 -7.75 -0.61
CA ILE A 98 -6.86 -6.79 -1.56
C ILE A 98 -7.59 -6.83 -2.91
N ARG A 99 -7.97 -8.03 -3.38
CA ARG A 99 -8.71 -8.18 -4.64
C ARG A 99 -10.10 -7.56 -4.57
N VAL A 100 -10.87 -7.84 -3.51
CA VAL A 100 -12.22 -7.27 -3.29
C VAL A 100 -12.13 -5.75 -3.12
N LEU A 101 -11.16 -5.25 -2.36
CA LEU A 101 -10.92 -3.80 -2.25
C LEU A 101 -10.57 -3.18 -3.60
N GLY A 102 -9.78 -3.88 -4.41
CA GLY A 102 -9.36 -3.46 -5.74
C GLY A 102 -10.51 -3.17 -6.67
N ASP A 103 -11.58 -3.97 -6.62
CA ASP A 103 -12.79 -3.75 -7.42
C ASP A 103 -13.46 -2.42 -7.07
N ALA A 104 -13.70 -2.15 -5.78
CA ALA A 104 -14.29 -0.88 -5.34
C ALA A 104 -13.36 0.32 -5.53
N TYR A 105 -12.04 0.11 -5.46
CA TYR A 105 -11.04 1.17 -5.57
C TYR A 105 -10.85 1.66 -7.01
N ILE A 106 -10.81 0.73 -7.98
CA ILE A 106 -10.59 1.08 -9.39
C ILE A 106 -11.81 1.75 -10.04
N THR A 107 -13.04 1.43 -9.60
CA THR A 107 -14.26 2.00 -10.16
C THR A 107 -14.54 3.43 -9.69
N HIS A 108 -13.67 4.01 -8.85
CA HIS A 108 -13.85 5.33 -8.21
C HIS A 108 -15.16 5.46 -7.40
N GLU A 109 -15.85 4.34 -7.14
CA GLU A 109 -17.06 4.26 -6.34
C GLU A 109 -16.87 4.75 -4.90
N LEU A 110 -15.66 4.65 -4.38
CA LEU A 110 -15.31 5.19 -3.07
C LEU A 110 -15.25 6.72 -3.05
N ARG A 111 -15.20 7.36 -4.22
CA ARG A 111 -15.09 8.82 -4.40
C ARG A 111 -16.36 9.47 -4.94
N TYR A 112 -17.18 8.72 -5.67
CA TYR A 112 -18.40 9.23 -6.29
C TYR A 112 -19.63 8.46 -5.82
N ILE A 113 -20.77 9.14 -5.73
CA ILE A 113 -22.05 8.52 -5.41
C ILE A 113 -22.42 7.61 -6.58
N VAL A 114 -22.47 6.31 -6.32
CA VAL A 114 -22.94 5.29 -7.25
C VAL A 114 -24.09 4.55 -6.58
N THR A 115 -25.20 4.39 -7.28
CA THR A 115 -26.40 3.70 -6.76
C THR A 115 -26.26 2.19 -6.93
N GLY A 116 -26.76 1.42 -5.96
CA GLY A 116 -26.73 -0.05 -5.97
C GLY A 116 -26.10 -0.65 -4.71
N PHE A 117 -26.00 -1.98 -4.70
CA PHE A 117 -25.31 -2.71 -3.64
C PHE A 117 -23.80 -2.67 -3.85
N ARG A 118 -23.05 -2.40 -2.78
CA ARG A 118 -21.59 -2.46 -2.79
C ARG A 118 -21.09 -3.57 -1.89
N THR A 119 -20.13 -4.34 -2.39
CA THR A 119 -19.35 -5.26 -1.58
C THR A 119 -18.06 -4.58 -1.16
N LEU A 120 -17.91 -4.35 0.13
CA LEU A 120 -16.65 -3.90 0.73
C LEU A 120 -16.07 -5.05 1.57
N PRO A 121 -14.75 -5.23 1.56
CA PRO A 121 -14.14 -6.20 2.44
C PRO A 121 -14.28 -5.76 3.90
N ASN A 122 -14.10 -6.70 4.82
CA ASN A 122 -14.04 -6.37 6.24
C ASN A 122 -12.89 -5.38 6.52
N TRP A 123 -13.19 -4.34 7.30
CA TRP A 123 -12.21 -3.30 7.67
C TRP A 123 -10.95 -3.88 8.31
N SER A 124 -11.09 -4.72 9.34
CA SER A 124 -9.95 -5.25 10.10
C SER A 124 -8.99 -6.05 9.22
N PHE A 125 -9.52 -6.84 8.27
CA PHE A 125 -8.69 -7.54 7.30
C PHE A 125 -8.02 -6.58 6.31
N SER A 126 -8.71 -5.53 5.88
CA SER A 126 -8.18 -4.54 4.94
C SER A 126 -7.06 -3.71 5.58
N GLN A 127 -7.27 -3.27 6.82
CA GLN A 127 -6.27 -2.60 7.63
C GLN A 127 -5.06 -3.51 7.89
N ARG A 128 -5.29 -4.78 8.21
CA ARG A 128 -4.22 -5.76 8.42
C ARG A 128 -3.37 -5.94 7.17
N ALA A 129 -3.99 -6.14 6.01
CA ALA A 129 -3.27 -6.29 4.74
C ALA A 129 -2.41 -5.06 4.41
N ALA A 130 -2.96 -3.84 4.60
CA ALA A 130 -2.20 -2.61 4.44
C ALA A 130 -1.02 -2.51 5.41
N ALA A 131 -1.24 -2.83 6.69
CA ALA A 131 -0.19 -2.81 7.72
C ALA A 131 0.93 -3.83 7.43
N LEU A 132 0.57 -5.05 7.05
CA LEU A 132 1.56 -6.08 6.67
C LEU A 132 2.43 -5.60 5.51
N LEU A 133 1.83 -4.99 4.48
CA LEU A 133 2.57 -4.44 3.35
C LEU A 133 3.50 -3.29 3.77
N THR A 134 3.02 -2.32 4.54
CA THR A 134 3.85 -1.18 4.97
C THR A 134 5.00 -1.63 5.87
N ASP A 135 4.71 -2.50 6.83
CA ASP A 135 5.69 -2.89 7.85
C ASP A 135 6.68 -3.92 7.31
N GLY A 136 6.19 -4.90 6.55
CA GLY A 136 7.03 -5.95 5.96
C GLY A 136 7.99 -5.44 4.89
N LEU A 137 7.63 -4.36 4.18
CA LEU A 137 8.51 -3.74 3.19
C LEU A 137 9.48 -2.70 3.77
N HIS A 138 9.23 -2.20 4.98
CA HIS A 138 9.99 -1.09 5.56
C HIS A 138 11.50 -1.37 5.58
N ASP A 139 11.93 -2.44 6.24
CA ASP A 139 13.34 -2.72 6.44
C ASP A 139 14.03 -3.04 5.12
N TYR A 140 13.36 -3.76 4.22
CA TYR A 140 13.86 -4.08 2.89
C TYR A 140 14.14 -2.81 2.08
N LEU A 141 13.16 -1.91 1.99
CA LEU A 141 13.28 -0.69 1.19
C LEU A 141 14.20 0.35 1.84
N LEU A 142 14.25 0.41 3.16
CA LEU A 142 15.19 1.29 3.87
C LEU A 142 16.63 0.85 3.64
N ARG A 143 16.91 -0.46 3.78
CA ARG A 143 18.24 -1.03 3.52
C ARG A 143 18.72 -0.80 2.10
N GLN A 144 17.82 -0.89 1.11
CA GLN A 144 18.16 -0.55 -0.27
C GLN A 144 18.51 0.93 -0.45
N ARG A 145 17.88 1.83 0.31
CA ARG A 145 18.08 3.28 0.18
C ARG A 145 19.37 3.77 0.86
N ILE A 146 19.65 3.30 2.07
CA ILE A 146 20.75 3.85 2.90
C ILE A 146 21.80 2.81 3.30
N GLY A 147 21.69 1.57 2.80
CA GLY A 147 22.57 0.47 3.16
C GLY A 147 22.17 -0.22 4.47
N LYS A 148 22.65 -1.45 4.66
CA LYS A 148 22.26 -2.33 5.78
C LYS A 148 22.61 -1.73 7.15
N ILE A 149 23.83 -1.23 7.31
CA ILE A 149 24.34 -0.71 8.60
C ILE A 149 23.55 0.52 9.02
N ALA A 150 23.45 1.53 8.14
CA ALA A 150 22.73 2.76 8.45
C ALA A 150 21.23 2.52 8.69
N ALA A 151 20.62 1.57 7.96
CA ALA A 151 19.24 1.17 8.21
C ALA A 151 19.05 0.57 9.60
N SER A 152 19.93 -0.33 10.05
CA SER A 152 19.86 -0.89 11.40
C SER A 152 19.96 0.19 12.48
N VAL A 153 20.93 1.10 12.37
CA VAL A 153 21.11 2.22 13.32
C VAL A 153 19.86 3.11 13.33
N ARG A 154 19.29 3.44 12.17
CA ARG A 154 18.09 4.27 12.06
C ARG A 154 16.85 3.59 12.67
N ILE A 155 16.70 2.29 12.50
CA ILE A 155 15.59 1.52 13.06
C ILE A 155 15.72 1.45 14.58
N GLU A 156 16.92 1.21 15.10
CA GLU A 156 17.18 1.16 16.55
C GLU A 156 16.89 2.51 17.22
N GLN A 157 17.34 3.61 16.62
CA GLN A 157 17.21 4.94 17.22
C GLN A 157 15.80 5.54 17.14
N LYS A 158 15.03 5.19 16.10
CA LYS A 158 13.80 5.90 15.75
C LYS A 158 12.62 4.99 15.43
N GLY A 159 12.77 3.67 15.53
CA GLY A 159 11.75 2.70 15.16
C GLY A 159 11.48 2.63 13.65
N ARG A 160 10.41 1.91 13.30
CA ARG A 160 9.80 1.95 11.96
C ARG A 160 8.89 3.16 11.88
N PHE A 161 8.96 3.87 10.76
CA PHE A 161 8.29 5.14 10.43
C PHE A 161 8.44 6.24 11.49
#